data_AF-A0A3D5DRM8-F1
#
_entry.id   AF-A0A3D5DRM8-F1
#
_cell.length_a   1.000
_cell.length_b   1.000
_cell.length_c   1.000
_cell.angle_alpha   90.00
_cell.angle_beta   90.00
_cell.angle_gamma   90.00
#
_symmetry.space_group_name_H-M   'P 1'
#
loop_
_entity.id
_entity.type
_entity.pdbx_description
1 polymer ?
#
loop_
_entity_poly.entity_id
_entity_poly.type
_entity_poly.pdbx_seq_one_letter_code
_entity_poly.pdbx_strand_id
1 'polypeptide(L)'
;MHDPGQVTGTLAGPCRARDNGRLPDRRCTPGAIDPAVTQADIGSTICVSGYTATVRPPESQTGAFKFGQAYPAYGLPSGTESELDHLVPLELGGANDAANLWPEAGPVPNAKDSVENALNKAVCDGRIRLARAQRAIARDWETAESRLGLTAPPAVSAPAPSVHALSCSASVSNSSPADYTTVDITVQTAAGASVTTVAHYKTTDHQKTTVADGAGQVTVAYYISGATPGYTVAVDVTASAGSRTAHCSTSFTPVP
;
A
#
# COMPACT_ATOMS: atom_id res chain seq x y z
N MET A 1 4.98 20.91 10.28
CA MET A 1 5.91 21.10 11.41
C MET A 1 6.79 19.86 11.44
N HIS A 2 8.09 19.96 11.78
CA HIS A 2 8.88 18.76 12.04
C HIS A 2 8.73 18.42 13.52
N ASP A 3 8.04 17.31 13.84
CA ASP A 3 7.60 16.96 15.19
C ASP A 3 7.76 15.46 15.53
N PRO A 4 8.97 14.89 15.32
CA PRO A 4 9.21 13.49 15.59
C PRO A 4 8.95 13.18 17.07
N GLY A 5 8.05 12.24 17.32
CA GLY A 5 7.74 11.74 18.67
C GLY A 5 6.98 12.71 19.57
N GLN A 6 6.45 13.82 19.05
CA GLN A 6 5.73 14.82 19.86
C GLN A 6 4.39 15.19 19.23
N VAL A 7 3.31 15.16 20.00
CA VAL A 7 2.04 15.77 19.57
C VAL A 7 2.15 17.28 19.68
N THR A 8 1.77 17.99 18.62
CA THR A 8 1.94 19.43 18.54
C THR A 8 0.69 20.15 18.05
N GLY A 9 0.65 21.46 18.20
CA GLY A 9 -0.52 22.27 17.81
C GLY A 9 -1.73 22.09 18.75
N THR A 10 -2.85 22.71 18.37
CA THR A 10 -4.10 22.64 19.12
C THR A 10 -5.31 22.63 18.19
N LEU A 11 -6.35 21.87 18.53
CA LEU A 11 -7.63 21.92 17.81
C LEU A 11 -8.50 23.07 18.34
N ALA A 12 -8.80 24.04 17.48
CA ALA A 12 -9.53 25.25 17.88
C ALA A 12 -11.07 25.08 17.97
N GLY A 13 -11.65 24.05 17.34
CA GLY A 13 -13.07 23.70 17.44
C GLY A 13 -14.09 24.82 17.10
N PRO A 14 -15.40 24.50 17.04
CA PRO A 14 -15.94 23.15 16.88
C PRO A 14 -15.59 22.56 15.49
N CYS A 15 -15.36 21.26 15.45
CA CYS A 15 -15.05 20.47 14.27
C CYS A 15 -16.22 19.56 13.92
N ARG A 16 -16.43 19.28 12.63
CA ARG A 16 -17.48 18.35 12.19
C ARG A 16 -16.92 17.28 11.26
N ALA A 17 -16.97 16.04 11.74
CA ALA A 17 -16.72 14.90 10.87
C ALA A 17 -17.73 14.89 9.70
N ARG A 18 -17.25 14.42 8.56
CA ARG A 18 -17.95 14.37 7.28
C ARG A 18 -18.14 12.91 6.88
N ASP A 19 -18.96 12.72 5.85
CA ASP A 19 -19.27 11.41 5.28
C ASP A 19 -19.60 10.34 6.33
N ASN A 20 -20.60 10.65 7.17
CA ASN A 20 -21.06 9.77 8.25
C ASN A 20 -19.97 9.39 9.27
N GLY A 21 -18.99 10.27 9.49
CA GLY A 21 -17.93 10.05 10.47
C GLY A 21 -16.64 9.50 9.89
N ARG A 22 -16.61 9.11 8.61
CA ARG A 22 -15.45 8.49 7.95
C ARG A 22 -14.36 9.48 7.56
N LEU A 23 -14.67 10.77 7.47
CA LEU A 23 -13.70 11.80 7.10
C LEU A 23 -13.65 12.92 8.14
N PRO A 24 -12.47 13.48 8.46
CA PRO A 24 -12.40 14.59 9.39
C PRO A 24 -12.90 15.90 8.78
N ASP A 25 -13.07 16.90 9.65
CA ASP A 25 -13.30 18.28 9.24
C ASP A 25 -12.05 18.83 8.55
N ARG A 26 -12.19 19.33 7.32
CA ARG A 26 -11.05 19.85 6.53
C ARG A 26 -10.43 21.11 7.13
N ARG A 27 -11.16 21.85 7.96
CA ARG A 27 -10.65 23.07 8.61
C ARG A 27 -9.84 22.73 9.85
N CYS A 28 -10.26 21.71 10.59
CA CYS A 28 -9.58 21.27 11.80
C CYS A 28 -8.41 20.35 11.50
N THR A 29 -8.59 19.42 10.56
CA THR A 29 -7.61 18.40 10.20
C THR A 29 -7.41 18.41 8.69
N PRO A 30 -6.72 19.43 8.13
CA PRO A 30 -6.44 19.50 6.69
C PRO A 30 -5.44 18.44 6.18
N GLY A 31 -4.70 17.77 7.07
CA GLY A 31 -3.70 16.76 6.72
C GLY A 31 -2.28 17.32 6.68
N ALA A 32 -1.79 17.80 7.82
CA ALA A 32 -0.42 18.34 7.92
C ALA A 32 0.65 17.23 7.72
N ILE A 33 1.76 17.61 7.07
CA ILE A 33 2.90 16.73 6.77
C ILE A 33 4.16 17.20 7.49
N ASP A 34 5.07 16.27 7.76
CA ASP A 34 6.41 16.55 8.26
C ASP A 34 7.30 17.03 7.09
N PRO A 35 7.78 18.28 7.09
CA PRO A 35 8.63 18.78 6.02
C PRO A 35 10.01 18.10 5.94
N ALA A 36 10.41 17.34 6.96
CA ALA A 36 11.64 16.54 6.94
C ALA A 36 11.49 15.22 6.16
N VAL A 37 10.27 14.84 5.75
CA VAL A 37 10.03 13.71 4.86
C VAL A 37 9.76 14.23 3.46
N THR A 38 10.74 14.01 2.58
CA THR A 38 10.68 14.50 1.20
C THR A 38 10.79 13.37 0.21
N GLN A 39 10.38 13.62 -1.03
CA GLN A 39 10.55 12.65 -2.12
C GLN A 39 12.01 12.19 -2.30
N ALA A 40 12.98 13.03 -1.93
CA ALA A 40 14.40 12.74 -2.10
C ALA A 40 14.96 11.82 -1.01
N ASP A 41 14.33 11.77 0.18
CA ASP A 41 14.82 11.02 1.33
C ASP A 41 13.98 9.78 1.67
N ILE A 42 12.93 9.47 0.91
CA ILE A 42 12.00 8.35 1.20
C ILE A 42 12.73 7.01 1.41
N GLY A 43 13.85 6.78 0.73
CA GLY A 43 14.67 5.56 0.90
C GLY A 43 15.43 5.46 2.22
N SER A 44 15.50 6.55 2.98
CA SER A 44 16.06 6.63 4.33
C SER A 44 15.01 6.96 5.40
N THR A 45 13.77 7.26 4.99
CA THR A 45 12.65 7.60 5.86
C THR A 45 11.52 6.56 5.71
N ILE A 46 10.42 6.92 5.06
CA ILE A 46 9.16 6.15 5.03
C ILE A 46 9.24 4.79 4.32
N CYS A 47 10.31 4.53 3.55
CA CYS A 47 10.53 3.25 2.88
C CYS A 47 11.55 2.36 3.62
N VAL A 48 11.89 2.71 4.86
CA VAL A 48 12.75 1.91 5.74
C VAL A 48 11.90 1.24 6.82
N SER A 49 12.14 -0.05 7.01
CA SER A 49 11.47 -0.81 8.07
C SER A 49 11.70 -0.18 9.45
N GLY A 50 10.61 0.01 10.21
CA GLY A 50 10.65 0.58 11.56
C GLY A 50 10.66 2.11 11.63
N TYR A 51 10.65 2.83 10.50
CA TYR A 51 10.66 4.30 10.48
C TYR A 51 9.56 4.91 11.37
N THR A 52 8.31 4.46 11.24
CA THR A 52 7.18 5.02 11.99
C THR A 52 7.34 4.87 13.50
N ALA A 53 8.01 3.82 13.98
CA ALA A 53 8.32 3.65 15.40
C ALA A 53 9.27 4.73 15.94
N THR A 54 10.10 5.34 15.09
CA THR A 54 11.04 6.39 15.49
C THR A 54 10.40 7.78 15.59
N VAL A 55 9.26 7.99 14.90
CA VAL A 55 8.58 9.29 14.82
C VAL A 55 7.20 9.30 15.51
N ARG A 56 6.69 8.15 15.93
CA ARG A 56 5.40 8.03 16.63
C ARG A 56 5.47 8.67 18.03
N PRO A 57 4.52 9.54 18.41
CA PRO A 57 4.44 10.07 19.76
C PRO A 57 4.07 8.98 20.78
N PRO A 58 4.49 9.13 22.04
CA PRO A 58 4.12 8.19 23.09
C PRO A 58 2.61 8.22 23.35
N GLU A 59 2.05 7.08 23.76
CA GLU A 59 0.61 6.92 24.06
C GLU A 59 0.08 7.94 25.08
N SER A 60 0.93 8.38 26.02
CA SER A 60 0.57 9.41 27.00
C SER A 60 0.19 10.74 26.35
N GLN A 61 0.88 11.13 25.27
CA GLN A 61 0.59 12.36 24.54
C GLN A 61 -0.63 12.20 23.63
N THR A 62 -0.73 11.09 22.90
CA THR A 62 -1.87 10.84 22.01
C THR A 62 -3.15 10.67 22.82
N GLY A 63 -3.11 9.98 23.96
CA GLY A 63 -4.24 9.88 24.90
C GLY A 63 -4.67 11.24 25.45
N ALA A 64 -3.71 12.04 25.93
CA ALA A 64 -4.00 13.39 26.44
C ALA A 64 -4.64 14.29 25.36
N PHE A 65 -4.13 14.24 24.13
CA PHE A 65 -4.69 15.01 23.01
C PHE A 65 -6.07 14.51 22.60
N LYS A 66 -6.26 13.18 22.50
CA LYS A 66 -7.53 12.55 22.12
C LYS A 66 -8.66 13.00 23.04
N PHE A 67 -8.49 12.83 24.35
CA PHE A 67 -9.54 13.13 25.32
C PHE A 67 -9.62 14.60 25.69
N GLY A 68 -8.49 15.32 25.71
CA GLY A 68 -8.42 16.72 26.13
C GLY A 68 -8.75 17.74 25.04
N GLN A 69 -8.56 17.39 23.75
CA GLN A 69 -8.79 18.31 22.63
C GLN A 69 -9.67 17.73 21.54
N ALA A 70 -9.34 16.55 21.02
CA ALA A 70 -10.04 16.00 19.86
C ALA A 70 -11.52 15.69 20.16
N TYR A 71 -11.80 15.02 21.28
CA TYR A 71 -13.18 14.71 21.69
C TYR A 71 -14.03 15.96 21.92
N PRO A 72 -13.60 16.95 22.73
CA PRO A 72 -14.32 18.21 22.88
C PRO A 72 -14.52 18.95 21.54
N ALA A 73 -13.49 19.00 20.69
CA ALA A 73 -13.57 19.71 19.42
C ALA A 73 -14.58 19.06 18.46
N TYR A 74 -14.65 17.73 18.41
CA TYR A 74 -15.57 16.98 17.55
C TYR A 74 -16.92 16.65 18.22
N GLY A 75 -17.11 17.02 19.48
CA GLY A 75 -18.33 16.73 20.24
C GLY A 75 -18.57 15.24 20.50
N LEU A 76 -17.49 14.45 20.62
CA LEU A 76 -17.56 13.01 20.87
C LEU A 76 -17.80 12.70 22.34
N PRO A 77 -18.81 11.86 22.68
CA PRO A 77 -19.02 11.40 24.05
C PRO A 77 -17.84 10.60 24.60
N SER A 78 -17.63 10.67 25.90
CA SER A 78 -16.75 9.74 26.62
C SER A 78 -17.23 8.30 26.39
N GLY A 79 -16.30 7.40 26.04
CA GLY A 79 -16.60 5.99 25.77
C GLY A 79 -16.91 5.64 24.32
N THR A 80 -16.94 6.61 23.39
CA THR A 80 -16.98 6.30 21.95
C THR A 80 -15.77 5.48 21.55
N GLU A 81 -16.01 4.33 20.91
CA GLU A 81 -14.98 3.53 20.25
C GLU A 81 -14.39 4.35 19.09
N SER A 82 -13.11 4.67 19.20
CA SER A 82 -12.39 5.46 18.21
C SER A 82 -10.89 5.27 18.36
N GLU A 83 -10.14 5.69 17.35
CA GLU A 83 -8.69 5.87 17.39
C GLU A 83 -8.34 7.35 17.25
N LEU A 84 -7.24 7.81 17.87
CA LEU A 84 -6.66 9.09 17.47
C LEU A 84 -5.77 8.82 16.28
N ASP A 85 -6.21 9.27 15.12
CA ASP A 85 -5.65 8.86 13.85
C ASP A 85 -5.02 10.06 13.10
N HIS A 86 -4.03 9.73 12.27
CA HIS A 86 -3.35 10.65 11.39
C HIS A 86 -4.01 10.64 10.01
N LEU A 87 -4.65 11.75 9.59
CA LEU A 87 -5.29 11.82 8.28
C LEU A 87 -4.33 11.52 7.11
N VAL A 88 -3.12 12.07 7.16
CA VAL A 88 -1.97 11.58 6.39
C VAL A 88 -1.13 10.71 7.34
N PRO A 89 -0.95 9.41 7.09
CA PRO A 89 -0.24 8.54 8.03
C PRO A 89 1.25 8.85 8.11
N LEU A 90 1.87 8.44 9.22
CA LEU A 90 3.31 8.56 9.43
C LEU A 90 4.14 7.87 8.34
N GLU A 91 3.64 6.76 7.78
CA GLU A 91 4.26 6.06 6.65
C GLU A 91 4.12 6.80 5.30
N LEU A 92 3.41 7.92 5.27
CA LEU A 92 3.42 8.87 4.14
C LEU A 92 3.96 10.24 4.58
N GLY A 93 4.71 10.30 5.69
CA GLY A 93 5.30 11.53 6.19
C GLY A 93 4.28 12.52 6.76
N GLY A 94 3.17 12.02 7.31
CA GLY A 94 2.25 12.83 8.11
C GLY A 94 2.92 13.42 9.34
N ALA A 95 2.49 14.61 9.77
CA ALA A 95 2.96 15.23 11.01
C ALA A 95 2.14 14.73 12.21
N ASN A 96 2.71 14.84 13.41
CA ASN A 96 2.03 14.65 14.70
C ASN A 96 1.28 15.91 15.18
N ASP A 97 1.05 16.85 14.27
CA ASP A 97 0.38 18.11 14.52
C ASP A 97 -1.13 17.95 14.57
N ALA A 98 -1.81 18.76 15.38
CA ALA A 98 -3.26 18.84 15.50
C ALA A 98 -3.98 18.97 14.15
N ALA A 99 -3.36 19.63 13.16
CA ALA A 99 -3.87 19.75 11.80
C ALA A 99 -3.82 18.45 10.98
N ASN A 100 -3.27 17.37 11.54
CA ASN A 100 -3.27 16.02 10.96
C ASN A 100 -3.93 14.97 11.87
N LEU A 101 -4.21 15.30 13.14
CA LEU A 101 -4.80 14.40 14.11
C LEU A 101 -6.32 14.59 14.21
N TRP A 102 -7.06 13.48 14.25
CA TRP A 102 -8.51 13.50 14.44
C TRP A 102 -9.01 12.22 15.12
N PRO A 103 -10.16 12.27 15.81
CA PRO A 103 -10.74 11.08 16.43
C PRO A 103 -11.56 10.30 15.40
N GLU A 104 -10.98 9.25 14.84
CA GLU A 104 -11.65 8.36 13.90
C GLU A 104 -12.55 7.38 14.65
N ALA A 105 -13.85 7.64 14.60
CA ALA A 105 -14.85 6.81 15.28
C ALA A 105 -15.16 5.56 14.45
N GLY A 106 -15.15 4.39 15.09
CA GLY A 106 -15.37 3.11 14.43
C GLY A 106 -14.55 1.97 15.03
N PRO A 107 -14.73 0.74 14.50
CA PRO A 107 -13.98 -0.42 14.93
C PRO A 107 -12.49 -0.31 14.56
N VAL A 108 -11.64 -0.91 15.40
CA VAL A 108 -10.19 -1.02 15.20
C VAL A 108 -9.83 -2.49 14.96
N PRO A 109 -9.04 -2.86 13.92
CA PRO A 109 -8.43 -1.99 12.91
C PRO A 109 -9.44 -1.39 11.93
N ASN A 110 -9.18 -0.17 11.47
CA ASN A 110 -10.10 0.56 10.60
C ASN A 110 -9.81 0.25 9.11
N ALA A 111 -10.74 0.57 8.21
CA ALA A 111 -10.60 0.25 6.78
C ALA A 111 -9.51 1.09 6.08
N LYS A 112 -9.16 2.26 6.62
CA LYS A 112 -8.14 3.16 6.08
C LYS A 112 -6.76 2.53 6.12
N ASP A 113 -6.45 1.69 7.11
CA ASP A 113 -5.17 0.96 7.22
C ASP A 113 -4.77 0.27 5.90
N SER A 114 -5.72 -0.35 5.19
CA SER A 114 -5.45 -1.01 3.91
C SER A 114 -5.05 -0.03 2.79
N VAL A 115 -5.70 1.14 2.77
CA VAL A 115 -5.43 2.23 1.82
C VAL A 115 -4.06 2.85 2.11
N GLU A 116 -3.72 3.05 3.37
CA GLU A 116 -2.42 3.58 3.79
C GLU A 116 -1.28 2.71 3.29
N ASN A 117 -1.36 1.41 3.61
CA ASN A 117 -0.37 0.41 3.18
C ASN A 117 -0.23 0.38 1.65
N ALA A 118 -1.34 0.44 0.91
CA ALA A 118 -1.33 0.46 -0.55
C ALA A 118 -0.64 1.71 -1.12
N LEU A 119 -0.89 2.88 -0.51
CA LEU A 119 -0.27 4.14 -0.90
C LEU A 119 1.23 4.18 -0.53
N ASN A 120 1.62 3.76 0.68
CA ASN A 120 3.02 3.69 1.08
C ASN A 120 3.79 2.76 0.12
N LYS A 121 3.25 1.56 -0.14
CA LYS A 121 3.85 0.64 -1.10
C LYS A 121 3.99 1.28 -2.48
N ALA A 122 2.96 1.96 -2.99
CA ALA A 122 3.03 2.60 -4.30
C ALA A 122 4.06 3.75 -4.35
N VAL A 123 4.29 4.46 -3.25
CA VAL A 123 5.35 5.48 -3.14
C VAL A 123 6.73 4.82 -3.10
N CYS A 124 6.91 3.79 -2.28
CA CYS A 124 8.20 3.10 -2.11
C CYS A 124 8.61 2.27 -3.34
N ASP A 125 7.64 1.75 -4.10
CA ASP A 125 7.86 1.14 -5.41
C ASP A 125 8.13 2.19 -6.51
N GLY A 126 8.03 3.49 -6.22
CA GLY A 126 8.20 4.57 -7.19
C GLY A 126 7.04 4.73 -8.20
N ARG A 127 5.93 4.00 -8.01
CA ARG A 127 4.74 4.05 -8.89
C ARG A 127 4.02 5.40 -8.83
N ILE A 128 4.06 6.07 -7.68
CA ILE A 128 3.52 7.42 -7.49
C ILE A 128 4.48 8.29 -6.67
N ARG A 129 4.37 9.62 -6.84
CA ARG A 129 5.11 10.58 -6.00
C ARG A 129 4.46 10.72 -4.62
N LEU A 130 5.28 10.84 -3.57
CA LEU A 130 4.86 11.05 -2.18
C LEU A 130 3.81 12.16 -2.05
N ALA A 131 4.07 13.32 -2.64
CA ALA A 131 3.16 14.46 -2.58
C ALA A 131 1.78 14.18 -3.24
N ARG A 132 1.70 13.26 -4.21
CA ARG A 132 0.43 12.85 -4.82
C ARG A 132 -0.37 11.95 -3.86
N ALA A 133 0.31 11.02 -3.18
CA ALA A 133 -0.28 10.17 -2.15
C ALA A 133 -0.85 11.01 -0.99
N GLN A 134 -0.02 11.89 -0.41
CA GLN A 134 -0.40 12.80 0.68
C GLN A 134 -1.64 13.64 0.34
N ARG A 135 -1.68 14.25 -0.86
CA ARG A 135 -2.86 15.03 -1.31
C ARG A 135 -4.11 14.18 -1.52
N ALA A 136 -3.95 12.95 -2.01
CA ALA A 136 -5.08 12.07 -2.27
C ALA A 136 -5.74 11.63 -0.96
N ILE A 137 -4.94 11.13 -0.01
CA ILE A 137 -5.43 10.63 1.28
C ILE A 137 -5.99 11.76 2.15
N ALA A 138 -5.32 12.91 2.22
CA ALA A 138 -5.80 14.07 2.98
C ALA A 138 -7.14 14.62 2.45
N ARG A 139 -7.39 14.50 1.15
CA ARG A 139 -8.65 14.98 0.57
C ARG A 139 -9.82 14.10 0.98
N ASP A 140 -9.62 12.79 0.87
CA ASP A 140 -10.64 11.73 0.90
C ASP A 140 -9.94 10.37 0.74
N TRP A 141 -9.68 9.68 1.85
CA TRP A 141 -8.93 8.42 1.84
C TRP A 141 -9.71 7.28 1.16
N GLU A 142 -11.05 7.26 1.25
CA GLU A 142 -11.91 6.24 0.63
C GLU A 142 -11.75 6.19 -0.90
N THR A 143 -11.41 7.32 -1.52
CA THR A 143 -11.21 7.42 -2.97
C THR A 143 -9.74 7.60 -3.38
N ALA A 144 -8.80 7.54 -2.43
CA ALA A 144 -7.40 7.85 -2.69
C ALA A 144 -6.79 6.89 -3.73
N GLU A 145 -6.97 5.58 -3.57
CA GLU A 145 -6.47 4.59 -4.52
C GLU A 145 -7.04 4.78 -5.93
N SER A 146 -8.36 4.97 -6.05
CA SER A 146 -9.01 5.19 -7.35
C SER A 146 -8.49 6.45 -8.04
N ARG A 147 -8.34 7.55 -7.31
CA ARG A 147 -7.77 8.81 -7.86
C ARG A 147 -6.31 8.71 -8.24
N LEU A 148 -5.57 7.82 -7.59
CA LEU A 148 -4.17 7.54 -7.88
C LEU A 148 -4.01 6.54 -9.03
N GLY A 149 -5.07 5.82 -9.41
CA GLY A 149 -5.04 4.73 -10.37
C GLY A 149 -4.43 3.46 -9.79
N LEU A 150 -4.57 3.25 -8.47
CA LEU A 150 -4.05 2.10 -7.73
C LEU A 150 -5.07 0.99 -7.54
N THR A 151 -6.37 1.33 -7.56
CA THR A 151 -7.42 0.31 -7.71
C THR A 151 -7.22 -0.36 -9.05
N ALA A 152 -7.14 -1.71 -9.06
CA ALA A 152 -7.18 -2.46 -10.31
C ALA A 152 -8.32 -1.91 -11.18
N PRO A 153 -8.05 -1.49 -12.44
CA PRO A 153 -9.14 -1.05 -13.29
C PRO A 153 -10.14 -2.21 -13.44
N PRO A 154 -11.45 -1.94 -13.66
CA PRO A 154 -12.27 -2.97 -14.28
C PRO A 154 -11.52 -3.42 -15.53
N ALA A 155 -11.50 -4.72 -15.82
CA ALA A 155 -10.81 -5.28 -16.98
C ALA A 155 -11.30 -4.58 -18.27
N VAL A 156 -10.64 -3.49 -18.64
CA VAL A 156 -10.87 -2.71 -19.85
C VAL A 156 -9.49 -2.33 -20.34
N SER A 157 -9.06 -3.12 -21.32
CA SER A 157 -8.04 -2.88 -22.34
C SER A 157 -7.17 -1.63 -22.14
N ALA A 158 -5.91 -1.86 -21.79
CA ALA A 158 -4.85 -0.85 -21.80
C ALA A 158 -4.78 -0.08 -23.14
N PRO A 159 -4.36 1.20 -23.15
CA PRO A 159 -4.13 1.93 -24.39
C PRO A 159 -2.91 1.34 -25.13
N ALA A 160 -2.91 1.50 -26.45
CA ALA A 160 -1.95 0.92 -27.38
C ALA A 160 -0.47 1.12 -26.95
N PRO A 161 0.41 0.12 -27.19
CA PRO A 161 1.77 0.13 -26.67
C PRO A 161 2.63 1.19 -27.34
N SER A 162 3.43 1.89 -26.54
CA SER A 162 4.70 2.45 -27.01
C SER A 162 5.58 1.30 -27.49
N VAL A 163 5.89 1.26 -28.77
CA VAL A 163 6.57 0.19 -29.53
C VAL A 163 7.99 -0.18 -29.06
N HIS A 164 8.46 0.28 -27.90
CA HIS A 164 9.86 0.14 -27.46
C HIS A 164 10.06 -0.49 -26.07
N ALA A 165 9.00 -0.66 -25.25
CA ALA A 165 9.13 -1.36 -23.97
C ALA A 165 8.98 -2.88 -24.19
N LEU A 166 9.84 -3.68 -23.55
CA LEU A 166 9.67 -5.12 -23.47
C LEU A 166 8.34 -5.40 -22.75
N SER A 167 7.45 -6.20 -23.34
CA SER A 167 6.19 -6.58 -22.70
C SER A 167 6.41 -7.74 -21.72
N CYS A 168 5.67 -7.75 -20.62
CA CYS A 168 5.59 -8.86 -19.66
C CYS A 168 4.15 -8.94 -19.17
N SER A 169 3.51 -10.09 -19.33
CA SER A 169 2.27 -10.41 -18.64
C SER A 169 2.34 -11.82 -18.09
N ALA A 170 1.91 -12.03 -16.85
CA ALA A 170 1.90 -13.33 -16.19
C ALA A 170 0.46 -13.70 -15.81
N SER A 171 0.14 -14.98 -15.91
CA SER A 171 -1.14 -15.55 -15.47
C SER A 171 -0.90 -16.90 -14.80
N VAL A 172 -1.79 -17.27 -13.89
CA VAL A 172 -1.76 -18.55 -13.21
C VAL A 172 -2.87 -19.48 -13.73
N SER A 173 -2.57 -20.77 -13.92
CA SER A 173 -3.56 -21.74 -14.43
C SER A 173 -4.69 -22.04 -13.45
N ASN A 174 -4.42 -21.97 -12.15
CA ASN A 174 -5.39 -22.11 -11.09
C ASN A 174 -5.03 -21.15 -9.93
N SER A 175 -5.89 -20.18 -9.63
CA SER A 175 -5.69 -19.24 -8.52
C SER A 175 -5.88 -19.86 -7.14
N SER A 176 -6.42 -21.08 -7.06
CA SER A 176 -6.68 -21.81 -5.82
C SER A 176 -6.29 -23.29 -5.94
N PRO A 177 -4.98 -23.60 -6.07
CA PRO A 177 -4.51 -24.97 -6.19
C PRO A 177 -4.66 -25.72 -4.86
N ALA A 178 -5.09 -26.97 -4.93
CA ALA A 178 -5.05 -27.88 -3.78
C ALA A 178 -3.61 -28.34 -3.50
N ASP A 179 -3.35 -28.81 -2.30
CA ASP A 179 -2.07 -29.44 -1.98
C ASP A 179 -1.80 -30.65 -2.89
N TYR A 180 -0.52 -30.88 -3.18
CA TYR A 180 0.00 -31.92 -4.08
C TYR A 180 -0.44 -31.78 -5.55
N THR A 181 -0.83 -30.57 -5.97
CA THR A 181 -1.10 -30.26 -7.37
C THR A 181 0.00 -29.41 -7.99
N THR A 182 0.02 -29.34 -9.33
CA THR A 182 0.92 -28.41 -10.05
C THR A 182 0.12 -27.20 -10.51
N VAL A 183 0.65 -26.01 -10.26
CA VAL A 183 0.13 -24.77 -10.82
C VAL A 183 1.11 -24.24 -11.86
N ASP A 184 0.58 -23.81 -13.00
CA ASP A 184 1.37 -23.32 -14.12
C ASP A 184 1.32 -21.80 -14.16
N ILE A 185 2.49 -21.17 -14.17
CA ILE A 185 2.65 -19.73 -14.38
C ILE A 185 2.99 -19.50 -15.84
N THR A 186 2.02 -19.02 -16.62
CA THR A 186 2.21 -18.66 -18.02
C THR A 186 2.66 -17.21 -18.11
N VAL A 187 3.79 -16.98 -18.76
CA VAL A 187 4.38 -15.66 -18.98
C VAL A 187 4.42 -15.40 -20.49
N GLN A 188 3.93 -14.23 -20.89
CA GLN A 188 4.02 -13.72 -22.26
C GLN A 188 4.96 -12.51 -22.29
N THR A 189 5.96 -12.56 -23.16
CA THR A 189 7.01 -11.57 -23.34
C THR A 189 7.57 -11.62 -24.77
N ALA A 190 8.79 -11.11 -25.02
CA ALA A 190 9.45 -11.24 -26.30
C ALA A 190 10.03 -12.65 -26.51
N ALA A 191 10.02 -13.12 -27.75
CA ALA A 191 10.65 -14.38 -28.12
C ALA A 191 12.13 -14.43 -27.70
N GLY A 192 12.54 -15.53 -27.08
CA GLY A 192 13.91 -15.72 -26.58
C GLY A 192 14.28 -14.86 -25.36
N ALA A 193 13.34 -14.16 -24.74
CA ALA A 193 13.61 -13.43 -23.49
C ALA A 193 13.87 -14.41 -22.35
N SER A 194 14.87 -14.11 -21.50
CA SER A 194 15.07 -14.81 -20.25
C SER A 194 13.97 -14.41 -19.27
N VAL A 195 13.32 -15.38 -18.65
CA VAL A 195 12.23 -15.18 -17.69
C VAL A 195 12.61 -15.80 -16.36
N THR A 196 12.60 -15.00 -15.30
CA THR A 196 12.76 -15.44 -13.92
C THR A 196 11.46 -15.25 -13.17
N THR A 197 10.96 -16.29 -12.52
CA THR A 197 9.80 -16.26 -11.64
C THR A 197 10.24 -16.52 -10.20
N VAL A 198 9.72 -15.76 -9.24
CA VAL A 198 9.95 -15.96 -7.80
C VAL A 198 8.59 -16.10 -7.13
N ALA A 199 8.29 -17.30 -6.61
CA ALA A 199 7.08 -17.55 -5.85
C ALA A 199 7.37 -17.38 -4.36
N HIS A 200 6.70 -16.43 -3.71
CA HIS A 200 6.90 -16.05 -2.32
C HIS A 200 5.95 -16.82 -1.40
N TYR A 201 6.37 -17.99 -0.94
CA TYR A 201 5.61 -18.76 0.05
C TYR A 201 5.88 -18.21 1.44
N LYS A 202 4.98 -18.50 2.38
CA LYS A 202 5.08 -18.04 3.78
C LYS A 202 6.43 -18.33 4.44
N THR A 203 7.05 -19.46 4.08
CA THR A 203 8.27 -19.96 4.72
C THR A 203 9.52 -19.83 3.86
N THR A 204 9.38 -19.65 2.54
CA THR A 204 10.51 -19.66 1.60
C THR A 204 10.12 -19.06 0.25
N ASP A 205 11.13 -18.57 -0.46
CA ASP A 205 11.00 -18.20 -1.87
C ASP A 205 11.41 -19.36 -2.77
N HIS A 206 10.67 -19.56 -3.85
CA HIS A 206 11.02 -20.52 -4.90
C HIS A 206 11.24 -19.80 -6.23
N GLN A 207 12.51 -19.68 -6.62
CA GLN A 207 12.91 -19.07 -7.87
C GLN A 207 13.09 -20.11 -8.99
N LYS A 208 12.64 -19.77 -10.19
CA LYS A 208 12.92 -20.54 -11.42
C LYS A 208 13.30 -19.57 -12.54
N THR A 209 14.21 -20.01 -13.41
CA THR A 209 14.63 -19.24 -14.59
C THR A 209 14.52 -20.10 -15.84
N THR A 210 13.98 -19.54 -16.90
CA THR A 210 13.75 -20.20 -18.19
C THR A 210 13.83 -19.17 -19.33
N VAL A 211 13.52 -19.58 -20.55
CA VAL A 211 13.54 -18.73 -21.75
C VAL A 211 12.21 -18.87 -22.49
N ALA A 212 11.68 -17.74 -22.95
CA ALA A 212 10.47 -17.71 -23.77
C ALA A 212 10.71 -18.32 -25.15
N ASP A 213 9.70 -19.06 -25.65
CA ASP A 213 9.74 -19.72 -26.94
C ASP A 213 9.71 -18.72 -28.12
N GLY A 214 9.63 -19.24 -29.36
CA GLY A 214 9.56 -18.42 -30.57
C GLY A 214 8.31 -17.53 -30.68
N ALA A 215 7.26 -17.82 -29.90
CA ALA A 215 6.06 -17.00 -29.79
C ALA A 215 6.13 -16.02 -28.61
N GLY A 216 7.21 -16.03 -27.82
CA GLY A 216 7.37 -15.20 -26.64
C GLY A 216 6.58 -15.70 -25.44
N GLN A 217 6.20 -16.98 -25.42
CA GLN A 217 5.50 -17.59 -24.29
C GLN A 217 6.43 -18.52 -23.51
N VAL A 218 6.20 -18.61 -22.19
CA VAL A 218 6.77 -19.68 -21.38
C VAL A 218 5.83 -20.08 -20.26
N THR A 219 5.83 -21.36 -19.92
CA THR A 219 5.10 -21.89 -18.78
C THR A 219 6.08 -22.39 -17.73
N VAL A 220 5.92 -21.91 -16.49
CA VAL A 220 6.72 -22.31 -15.33
C VAL A 220 5.83 -23.06 -14.35
N ALA A 221 6.03 -24.37 -14.28
CA ALA A 221 5.29 -25.24 -13.36
C ALA A 221 5.81 -25.12 -11.93
N TYR A 222 4.93 -24.95 -10.95
CA TYR A 222 5.22 -25.02 -9.51
C TYR A 222 4.40 -26.16 -8.88
N TYR A 223 5.09 -27.14 -8.30
CA TYR A 223 4.43 -28.20 -7.53
C TYR A 223 4.13 -27.69 -6.12
N ILE A 224 2.86 -27.70 -5.74
CA ILE A 224 2.37 -27.22 -4.44
C ILE A 224 2.44 -28.38 -3.45
N SER A 225 3.26 -28.24 -2.41
CA SER A 225 3.38 -29.24 -1.35
C SER A 225 3.74 -28.56 -0.04
N GLY A 226 2.90 -28.70 0.98
CA GLY A 226 3.13 -28.09 2.28
C GLY A 226 3.02 -26.56 2.26
N ALA A 227 2.29 -26.00 1.29
CA ALA A 227 1.99 -24.58 1.28
C ALA A 227 0.96 -24.27 2.37
N THR A 228 1.03 -23.10 3.00
CA THR A 228 0.05 -22.74 4.05
C THR A 228 -1.30 -22.43 3.40
N PRO A 229 -2.37 -23.22 3.66
CA PRO A 229 -3.67 -22.95 3.08
C PRO A 229 -4.18 -21.56 3.49
N GLY A 230 -4.77 -20.84 2.54
CA GLY A 230 -5.25 -19.47 2.75
C GLY A 230 -4.17 -18.37 2.73
N TYR A 231 -2.88 -18.72 2.62
CA TYR A 231 -1.82 -17.73 2.40
C TYR A 231 -1.65 -17.46 0.90
N THR A 232 -1.80 -16.21 0.47
CA THR A 232 -1.61 -15.83 -0.94
C THR A 232 -0.13 -15.80 -1.30
N VAL A 233 0.29 -16.69 -2.19
CA VAL A 233 1.63 -16.75 -2.77
C VAL A 233 1.70 -15.76 -3.92
N ALA A 234 2.45 -14.67 -3.73
CA ALA A 234 2.78 -13.74 -4.81
C ALA A 234 3.87 -14.35 -5.70
N VAL A 235 3.73 -14.19 -7.01
CA VAL A 235 4.72 -14.63 -8.00
C VAL A 235 5.22 -13.41 -8.78
N ASP A 236 6.44 -12.99 -8.48
CA ASP A 236 7.12 -11.92 -9.20
C ASP A 236 7.82 -12.48 -10.44
N VAL A 237 7.67 -11.78 -11.57
CA VAL A 237 8.21 -12.19 -12.86
C VAL A 237 9.10 -11.09 -13.42
N THR A 238 10.31 -11.45 -13.79
CA THR A 238 11.26 -10.58 -14.49
C THR A 238 11.59 -11.18 -15.86
N ALA A 239 11.26 -10.47 -16.93
CA ALA A 239 11.61 -10.83 -18.30
C ALA A 239 12.73 -9.91 -18.81
N SER A 240 13.75 -10.48 -19.44
CA SER A 240 14.94 -9.77 -19.93
C SER A 240 15.28 -10.18 -21.36
N ALA A 241 15.41 -9.20 -22.25
CA ALA A 241 15.77 -9.40 -23.66
C ALA A 241 16.85 -8.40 -24.09
N GLY A 242 18.12 -8.84 -24.07
CA GLY A 242 19.28 -7.96 -24.24
C GLY A 242 19.45 -7.04 -23.03
N SER A 243 19.51 -5.72 -23.26
CA SER A 243 19.59 -4.70 -22.20
C SER A 243 18.22 -4.24 -21.65
N ARG A 244 17.12 -4.80 -22.18
CA ARG A 244 15.76 -4.43 -21.78
C ARG A 244 15.24 -5.41 -20.75
N THR A 245 14.61 -4.88 -19.70
CA THR A 245 13.95 -5.65 -18.65
C THR A 245 12.51 -5.19 -18.49
N ALA A 246 11.61 -6.13 -18.19
CA ALA A 246 10.21 -5.90 -17.90
C ALA A 246 9.79 -6.74 -16.69
N HIS A 247 8.90 -6.20 -15.87
CA HIS A 247 8.39 -6.85 -14.68
C HIS A 247 6.88 -7.02 -14.76
N CYS A 248 6.39 -8.16 -14.33
CA CYS A 248 4.98 -8.45 -14.17
C CYS A 248 4.79 -9.41 -12.99
N SER A 249 3.56 -9.65 -12.55
CA SER A 249 3.29 -10.55 -11.44
C SER A 249 1.93 -11.23 -11.57
N THR A 250 1.76 -12.32 -10.83
CA THR A 250 0.50 -13.04 -10.63
C THR A 250 0.50 -13.60 -9.21
N SER A 251 -0.58 -14.24 -8.78
CA SER A 251 -0.67 -14.86 -7.46
C SER A 251 -1.62 -16.04 -7.44
N PHE A 252 -1.46 -16.94 -6.48
CA PHE A 252 -2.43 -17.98 -6.15
C PHE A 252 -2.50 -18.18 -4.64
N THR A 253 -3.64 -18.69 -4.15
CA THR A 253 -3.88 -18.95 -2.73
C THR A 253 -4.21 -20.44 -2.57
N PRO A 254 -3.28 -21.25 -2.04
CA PRO A 254 -3.51 -22.68 -1.85
C PRO A 254 -4.73 -22.94 -0.97
N VAL A 255 -5.49 -23.97 -1.32
CA VAL A 255 -6.63 -24.48 -0.55
C VAL A 255 -6.28 -25.87 0.00
N PRO A 256 -6.98 -26.33 1.07
CA PRO A 256 -6.78 -27.66 1.62
C PRO A 256 -6.91 -28.78 0.59
#